data_AF-A0A9Q9C3N0-F1
#
_entry.id   AF-A0A9Q9C3N0-F1
#
_cell.length_a   1.000
_cell.length_b   1.000
_cell.length_c   1.000
_cell.angle_alpha   90.00
_cell.angle_beta   90.00
_cell.angle_gamma   90.00
#
_symmetry.space_group_name_H-M   'P 1'
#
loop_
_entity.id
_entity.type
_entity.pdbx_description
1 polymer ?
#
loop_
_entity_poly.entity_id
_entity_poly.type
_entity_poly.pdbx_seq_one_letter_code
_entity_poly.pdbx_strand_id
1 'polypeptide(L)'
;MIFIGNRFDFEFTTTTSNPIRCAFGKQFFILLFSDNTGVYKGSSHHLCFVVPVHYPSFVRSVLKPKDLPLKESVDRLFKFKSPKDRDEFFLYVCSISNDHFEIIKELGPPKKISKENKRTQ
;
A
#
# COMPACT_ATOMS: atom_id res chain seq x y z
N MET A 1 -1.63 -10.70 -13.46
CA MET A 1 -1.04 -11.86 -12.77
C MET A 1 -1.85 -12.10 -11.50
N ILE A 2 -2.57 -13.22 -11.41
CA ILE A 2 -3.25 -13.63 -10.17
C ILE A 2 -2.18 -14.27 -9.29
N PHE A 3 -1.91 -13.71 -8.12
CA PHE A 3 -0.97 -14.33 -7.19
C PHE A 3 -1.69 -15.48 -6.48
N ILE A 4 -1.26 -16.71 -6.77
CA ILE A 4 -1.58 -17.91 -6.00
C ILE A 4 -0.28 -18.34 -5.34
N GLY A 5 0.21 -17.55 -4.38
CA GLY A 5 1.43 -17.84 -3.65
C GLY A 5 1.14 -18.07 -2.17
N ASN A 6 1.87 -19.02 -1.58
CA ASN A 6 1.49 -19.54 -0.27
C ASN A 6 1.76 -18.58 0.90
N ARG A 7 2.75 -17.66 0.87
CA ARG A 7 3.03 -16.77 2.02
C ARG A 7 3.74 -15.46 1.63
N PHE A 8 3.27 -14.36 2.21
CA PHE A 8 4.09 -13.19 2.56
C PHE A 8 4.75 -13.46 3.91
N ASP A 9 5.82 -12.73 4.23
CA ASP A 9 6.40 -12.80 5.58
C ASP A 9 5.41 -12.20 6.58
N PHE A 10 4.82 -11.03 6.26
CA PHE A 10 3.74 -10.43 7.04
C PHE A 10 2.92 -9.38 6.26
N GLU A 11 1.75 -9.04 6.80
CA GLU A 11 0.84 -8.01 6.28
C GLU A 11 0.67 -6.87 7.29
N PHE A 12 0.53 -5.66 6.76
CA PHE A 12 0.33 -4.43 7.53
C PHE A 12 -0.52 -3.45 6.73
N THR A 13 -1.00 -2.38 7.36
CA THR A 13 -1.94 -1.45 6.71
C THR A 13 -1.51 -0.01 6.93
N THR A 14 -1.82 0.89 6.02
CA THR A 14 -1.60 2.32 6.27
C THR A 14 -2.57 2.88 7.31
N THR A 15 -2.20 3.98 7.97
CA THR A 15 -2.99 4.72 8.97
C THR A 15 -3.83 5.85 8.35
N THR A 16 -3.85 5.96 7.02
CA THR A 16 -4.58 6.99 6.26
C THR A 16 -6.09 6.80 6.33
N SER A 17 -6.86 7.86 6.00
CA SER A 17 -8.33 7.80 5.99
C SER A 17 -8.90 6.75 5.03
N ASN A 18 -8.18 6.45 3.95
CA ASN A 18 -8.40 5.28 3.09
C ASN A 18 -7.21 4.33 3.30
N PRO A 19 -7.32 3.32 4.17
CA PRO A 19 -6.21 2.42 4.48
C PRO A 19 -5.86 1.53 3.28
N ILE A 20 -4.58 1.47 2.94
CA ILE A 20 -4.03 0.59 1.91
C ILE A 20 -3.41 -0.61 2.61
N ARG A 21 -3.85 -1.82 2.24
CA ARG A 21 -3.24 -3.07 2.71
C ARG A 21 -1.93 -3.31 1.98
N CYS A 22 -0.90 -3.59 2.74
CA CYS A 22 0.46 -3.83 2.26
C CYS A 22 0.94 -5.18 2.78
N ALA A 23 1.93 -5.74 2.09
CA ALA A 23 2.61 -6.94 2.54
C ALA A 23 4.11 -6.79 2.33
N PHE A 24 4.86 -7.49 3.18
CA PHE A 24 6.30 -7.63 3.05
C PHE A 24 6.64 -9.09 2.78
N GLY A 25 7.61 -9.27 1.88
CA GLY A 25 8.22 -10.55 1.56
C GLY A 25 9.66 -10.28 1.12
N LYS A 26 10.04 -10.79 -0.05
CA LYS A 26 11.30 -10.38 -0.71
C LYS A 26 11.40 -8.86 -1.00
N GLN A 27 10.26 -8.16 -1.05
CA GLN A 27 10.16 -6.72 -1.31
C GLN A 27 8.82 -6.19 -0.77
N PHE A 28 8.59 -4.89 -0.93
CA PHE A 28 7.34 -4.23 -0.57
C PHE A 28 6.24 -4.48 -1.62
N PHE A 29 5.03 -4.84 -1.16
CA PHE A 29 3.85 -5.05 -2.00
C PHE A 29 2.66 -4.24 -1.49
N ILE A 30 1.82 -3.78 -2.43
CA ILE A 30 0.45 -3.34 -2.15
C ILE A 30 -0.53 -4.46 -2.50
N LEU A 31 -1.60 -4.58 -1.73
CA LEU A 31 -2.66 -5.57 -1.90
C LEU A 31 -3.93 -4.87 -2.40
N LEU A 32 -4.30 -5.12 -3.65
CA LEU A 32 -5.48 -4.55 -4.27
C LEU A 32 -6.60 -5.59 -4.31
N PHE A 33 -7.64 -5.37 -3.49
CA PHE A 33 -8.79 -6.25 -3.45
C PHE A 33 -9.81 -5.80 -4.50
N SER A 34 -10.31 -6.78 -5.25
CA SER A 34 -11.39 -6.61 -6.23
C SER A 34 -12.72 -6.97 -5.58
N ASP A 35 -13.80 -6.34 -6.04
CA ASP A 35 -15.18 -6.69 -5.64
C ASP A 35 -15.60 -8.08 -6.16
N ASN A 36 -14.90 -8.59 -7.17
CA ASN A 36 -15.05 -9.96 -7.66
C ASN A 36 -14.54 -10.99 -6.66
N THR A 37 -15.25 -12.11 -6.57
CA THR A 37 -14.85 -13.29 -5.81
C THR A 37 -14.48 -14.43 -6.76
N GLY A 38 -13.50 -15.24 -6.35
CA GLY A 38 -13.11 -16.46 -7.03
C GLY A 38 -13.45 -17.67 -6.18
N VAL A 39 -13.94 -18.74 -6.80
CA VAL A 39 -14.13 -20.03 -6.12
C VAL A 39 -12.84 -20.83 -6.23
N TYR A 40 -12.27 -21.21 -5.09
CA TYR A 40 -11.09 -22.06 -5.02
C TYR A 40 -11.26 -23.10 -3.92
N LYS A 41 -11.07 -24.38 -4.28
CA LYS A 41 -11.27 -25.54 -3.39
C LYS A 41 -12.66 -25.55 -2.70
N GLY A 42 -13.70 -25.20 -3.44
CA GLY A 42 -15.08 -25.23 -2.93
C GLY A 42 -15.44 -24.09 -1.97
N SER A 43 -14.56 -23.10 -1.79
CA SER A 43 -14.85 -21.90 -1.00
C SER A 43 -14.69 -20.63 -1.84
N SER A 44 -15.50 -19.62 -1.54
CA SER A 44 -15.42 -18.29 -2.17
C SER A 44 -14.36 -17.44 -1.48
N HIS A 45 -13.47 -16.84 -2.26
CA HIS A 45 -12.40 -15.98 -1.79
C HIS A 45 -12.45 -14.64 -2.50
N HIS A 46 -12.07 -13.56 -1.81
CA HIS A 46 -11.86 -12.27 -2.47
C HIS A 46 -10.64 -12.34 -3.39
N LEU A 47 -10.77 -11.80 -4.60
CA LEU A 47 -9.62 -11.68 -5.49
C LEU A 47 -8.71 -10.54 -5.02
N CYS A 48 -7.45 -10.87 -4.79
CA CYS A 48 -6.42 -9.93 -4.38
C CYS A 48 -5.29 -9.91 -5.43
N PHE A 49 -5.00 -8.73 -5.95
CA PHE A 49 -3.83 -8.49 -6.78
C PHE A 49 -2.68 -8.02 -5.91
N VAL A 50 -1.55 -8.73 -6.04
CA VAL A 50 -0.33 -8.47 -5.29
C VAL A 50 0.60 -7.72 -6.21
N VAL A 51 0.77 -6.43 -5.94
CA VAL A 51 1.53 -5.54 -6.82
C VAL A 51 2.81 -5.17 -6.09
N PRO A 52 3.99 -5.58 -6.60
CA PRO A 52 5.25 -5.07 -6.10
C PRO A 52 5.35 -3.58 -6.38
N VAL A 53 5.75 -2.81 -5.37
CA VAL A 53 5.87 -1.35 -5.50
C VAL A 53 7.20 -0.89 -4.94
N HIS A 54 7.82 0.05 -5.64
CA HIS A 54 8.98 0.75 -5.12
C HIS A 54 8.59 1.57 -3.87
N TYR A 55 9.11 1.19 -2.71
CA TYR A 55 8.68 1.77 -1.43
C TYR A 55 8.84 3.30 -1.36
N PRO A 56 9.96 3.91 -1.79
CA PRO A 56 10.08 5.38 -1.85
C PRO A 56 8.99 6.02 -2.71
N SER A 57 8.69 5.46 -3.88
CA SER A 57 7.61 5.93 -4.75
C SER A 57 6.25 5.86 -4.06
N PHE A 58 5.97 4.77 -3.35
CA PHE A 58 4.75 4.63 -2.55
C PHE A 58 4.64 5.71 -1.47
N VAL A 59 5.67 5.84 -0.63
CA VAL A 59 5.70 6.81 0.47
C VAL A 59 5.50 8.23 -0.05
N ARG A 60 6.17 8.61 -1.14
CA ARG A 60 6.06 9.96 -1.75
C ARG A 60 4.74 10.20 -2.49
N SER A 61 4.01 9.15 -2.83
CA SER A 61 2.68 9.25 -3.45
C SER A 61 1.59 9.40 -2.40
N VAL A 62 1.73 8.68 -1.28
CA VAL A 62 0.77 8.68 -0.16
C VAL A 62 0.99 9.85 0.78
N LEU A 63 2.25 10.10 1.19
CA LEU A 63 2.65 11.33 1.85
C LEU A 63 2.99 12.33 0.76
N LYS A 64 2.49 13.55 0.88
CA LYS A 64 2.91 14.63 -0.02
C LYS A 64 4.45 14.67 -0.10
N PRO A 65 5.04 14.96 -1.28
CA PRO A 65 6.45 14.67 -1.58
C PRO A 65 7.51 15.23 -0.61
N LYS A 66 7.18 16.15 0.29
CA LYS A 66 8.15 17.01 1.00
C LYS A 66 8.38 16.71 2.48
N ASP A 67 7.58 15.89 3.15
CA ASP A 67 7.46 16.05 4.60
C ASP A 67 8.09 14.96 5.48
N LEU A 68 8.63 13.86 4.92
CA LEU A 68 9.10 12.77 5.76
C LEU A 68 10.34 12.00 5.22
N PRO A 69 11.33 11.72 6.09
CA PRO A 69 12.32 10.67 5.84
C PRO A 69 11.67 9.30 5.69
N LEU A 70 12.18 8.45 4.80
CA LEU A 70 11.63 7.09 4.56
C LEU A 70 11.56 6.27 5.85
N LYS A 71 12.59 6.35 6.70
CA LYS A 71 12.66 5.61 7.96
C LYS A 71 11.53 5.99 8.92
N GLU A 72 11.24 7.29 9.04
CA GLU A 72 10.12 7.78 9.85
C GLU A 72 8.76 7.36 9.28
N SER A 73 8.68 7.08 7.98
CA SER A 73 7.43 6.66 7.36
C SER A 73 6.97 5.29 7.83
N VAL A 74 7.88 4.44 8.33
CA VAL A 74 7.52 3.15 8.95
C VAL A 74 6.52 3.36 10.09
N ASP A 75 6.84 4.25 11.02
CA ASP A 75 6.04 4.47 12.22
C ASP A 75 4.85 5.41 11.98
N ARG A 76 4.98 6.35 11.04
CA ARG A 76 3.91 7.33 10.77
C ARG A 76 2.83 6.80 9.81
N LEU A 77 3.22 6.01 8.81
CA LEU A 77 2.27 5.54 7.81
C LEU A 77 1.66 4.20 8.14
N PHE A 78 2.33 3.32 8.86
CA PHE A 78 1.93 1.93 8.91
C PHE A 78 1.54 1.47 10.31
N LYS A 79 0.52 0.61 10.34
CA LYS A 79 0.10 -0.14 11.51
C LYS A 79 0.48 -1.60 11.31
N PHE A 80 1.44 -2.06 12.10
CA PHE A 80 1.90 -3.44 12.13
C PHE A 80 1.10 -4.26 13.14
N LYS A 81 1.01 -5.58 12.90
CA LYS A 81 0.37 -6.50 13.84
C LYS A 81 1.28 -6.85 15.01
N SER A 82 2.59 -6.92 14.78
CA SER A 82 3.58 -7.18 15.81
C SER A 82 4.74 -6.18 15.76
N PRO A 83 5.40 -5.89 16.89
CA PRO A 83 6.64 -5.10 16.91
C PRO A 83 7.76 -5.74 16.07
N LYS A 84 7.81 -7.08 16.03
CA LYS A 84 8.79 -7.82 15.23
C LYS A 84 8.65 -7.52 13.73
N ASP A 85 7.43 -7.51 13.22
CA ASP A 85 7.13 -7.19 11.82
C ASP A 85 7.57 -5.76 11.48
N ARG A 86 7.33 -4.83 12.41
CA ARG A 86 7.75 -3.43 12.28
C ARG A 86 9.27 -3.32 12.18
N ASP A 87 10.00 -4.01 13.06
CA ASP A 87 11.46 -3.94 13.10
C ASP A 87 12.10 -4.57 11.88
N GLU A 88 11.59 -5.72 11.44
CA GLU A 88 12.03 -6.37 10.20
C GLU A 88 11.79 -5.47 8.98
N PHE A 89 10.62 -4.84 8.90
CA PHE A 89 10.33 -3.88 7.85
C PHE A 89 11.21 -2.63 7.92
N PHE A 90 11.49 -2.13 9.13
CA PHE A 90 12.38 -0.99 9.33
C PHE A 90 13.79 -1.27 8.84
N LEU A 91 14.32 -2.48 9.06
CA LEU A 91 15.63 -2.89 8.54
C LEU A 91 15.65 -2.88 7.00
N TYR A 92 14.59 -3.37 6.36
CA TYR A 92 14.42 -3.27 4.91
C TYR A 92 14.40 -1.79 4.45
N VAL A 93 13.65 -0.92 5.12
CA VAL A 93 13.60 0.50 4.77
C VAL A 93 14.95 1.19 4.99
N CYS A 94 15.77 0.71 5.91
CA CYS A 94 17.12 1.22 6.13
C CYS A 94 18.11 0.78 5.06
N SER A 95 17.87 -0.33 4.36
CA SER A 95 18.78 -0.87 3.35
C SER A 95 18.54 -0.33 1.93
N ILE A 96 17.39 0.31 1.69
CA ILE A 96 17.05 0.91 0.40
C ILE A 96 17.58 2.34 0.27
N SER A 97 17.97 2.73 -0.95
CA SER A 97 18.34 4.12 -1.25
C SER A 97 17.12 4.97 -1.63
N ASN A 98 17.22 6.29 -1.44
CA ASN A 98 16.14 7.25 -1.73
C ASN A 98 16.47 8.14 -2.95
N ASP A 99 17.26 7.62 -3.88
CA ASP A 99 17.89 8.48 -4.90
C ASP A 99 16.94 8.77 -6.08
N HIS A 100 16.01 7.85 -6.35
CA HIS A 100 15.02 7.98 -7.42
C HIS A 100 13.63 7.54 -6.93
N PHE A 101 12.61 8.35 -7.20
CA PHE A 101 11.22 7.99 -6.96
C PHE A 101 10.31 8.55 -8.05
N GLU A 102 9.17 7.89 -8.25
CA GLU A 102 8.12 8.30 -9.16
C GLU A 102 6.81 8.48 -8.39
N ILE A 103 6.03 9.50 -8.74
CA ILE A 103 4.72 9.71 -8.12
C ILE A 103 3.68 8.85 -8.83
N ILE A 104 3.10 7.92 -8.08
CA ILE A 104 2.02 7.03 -8.48
C ILE A 104 0.71 7.81 -8.31
N LYS A 105 0.16 8.30 -9.42
CA LYS A 105 -1.00 9.22 -9.43
C LYS A 105 -2.25 8.57 -8.84
N GLU A 106 -2.38 7.26 -9.00
CA GLU A 106 -3.48 6.41 -8.54
C GLU A 106 -3.51 6.26 -7.02
N LEU A 107 -2.38 6.50 -6.34
CA LEU A 107 -2.26 6.47 -4.89
C LEU A 107 -2.34 7.85 -4.23
N GLY A 108 -2.45 8.91 -5.03
CA GLY A 108 -2.59 10.28 -4.54
C GLY A 108 -3.92 10.51 -3.81
N PRO A 109 -4.04 11.64 -3.07
CA PRO A 109 -5.27 11.97 -2.36
C PRO A 109 -6.47 11.99 -3.32
N PRO A 110 -7.66 11.54 -2.89
CA PRO A 110 -8.83 11.48 -3.74
C PRO A 110 -9.09 12.86 -4.35
N LYS A 111 -9.22 12.92 -5.69
CA LYS A 111 -9.64 14.15 -6.37
C LYS A 111 -10.95 14.58 -5.73
N LYS A 112 -11.01 15.82 -5.22
CA LYS A 112 -12.29 16.44 -4.85
C LYS A 112 -13.14 16.42 -6.12
N ILE A 113 -14.17 15.58 -6.13
CA ILE A 113 -15.22 15.67 -7.15
C ILE A 113 -15.85 17.04 -6.91
N SER A 114 -15.54 17.99 -7.79
CA SER A 114 -16.26 19.27 -7.81
C SER A 114 -17.72 18.90 -7.99
N LYS A 115 -18.55 19.18 -6.98
CA LYS A 115 -20.01 19.17 -7.12
C LYS A 115 -20.35 20.25 -8.12
N GLU A 116 -20.33 19.90 -9.40
CA GLU A 116 -20.93 20.69 -10.44
C GLU A 116 -22.43 20.61 -10.18
N ASN A 117 -22.93 21.60 -9.45
CA ASN A 117 -24.36 21.78 -9.25
C ASN A 117 -24.98 21.95 -10.63
N LYS A 118 -25.55 20.87 -11.18
CA LYS A 118 -26.63 20.94 -12.15
C LYS A 118 -27.79 21.68 -11.49
N ARG A 119 -27.78 23.00 -11.52
CA ARG A 119 -29.01 23.79 -11.51
C ARG A 119 -29.58 23.69 -12.91
N THR A 120 -30.47 22.72 -13.07
CA THR A 120 -31.44 22.69 -14.16
C THR A 120 -32.79 22.93 -13.51
N GLN A 121 -33.57 23.80 -14.16
CA GLN A 121 -34.89 24.33 -13.82
C GLN A 121 -34.89 25.56 -12.92
#